data_AF-A0A504YQG1-F1
#
_entry.id   AF-A0A504YQG1-F1
#
_cell.length_a   1.000
_cell.length_b   1.000
_cell.length_c   1.000
_cell.angle_alpha   90.00
_cell.angle_beta   90.00
_cell.angle_gamma   90.00
#
_symmetry.space_group_name_H-M   'P 1'
#
loop_
_entity.id
_entity.type
_entity.pdbx_description
1 polymer ?
#
loop_
_entity_poly.entity_id
_entity_poly.type
_entity_poly.pdbx_seq_one_letter_code
_entity_poly.pdbx_strand_id
1 'polypeptide(L)'
;MIRLDREVTYCEAHRICEQEGTKRGLRLFIPGYHAQKITSLFSYLTNVYTSYSETLNRSNDLRAGWRVGDPGHDKCVTTREDTTIPWHVGRPNNFGQPFALYTGRHLFDDLQSNISATSVICEVCHRTIGGNRNTFRRIGHIN
;
A
#
# COMPACT_ATOMS: atom_id res chain seq x y z
N MET A 1 -11.40 -5.82 -4.96
CA MET A 1 -9.92 -6.01 -4.93
C MET A 1 -9.56 -7.14 -5.88
N ILE A 2 -8.36 -7.12 -6.44
CA ILE A 2 -7.80 -8.22 -7.24
C ILE A 2 -6.52 -8.73 -6.59
N ARG A 3 -6.26 -10.03 -6.70
CA ARG A 3 -5.01 -10.66 -6.25
C ARG A 3 -4.26 -11.23 -7.46
N LEU A 4 -2.94 -11.08 -7.44
CA LEU A 4 -2.03 -11.57 -8.46
C LEU A 4 -0.87 -12.26 -7.76
N ASP A 5 -0.66 -13.55 -8.01
CA ASP A 5 0.43 -14.30 -7.40
C ASP A 5 1.72 -14.11 -8.20
N ARG A 6 2.58 -13.22 -7.70
CA ARG A 6 3.84 -12.80 -8.31
C ARG A 6 4.80 -12.34 -7.23
N GLU A 7 6.04 -12.83 -7.31
CA GLU A 7 7.12 -12.30 -6.50
C GLU A 7 7.57 -10.95 -7.03
N VAL A 8 7.51 -9.91 -6.20
CA VAL A 8 7.84 -8.54 -6.60
C VAL A 8 8.34 -7.68 -5.45
N THR A 9 9.10 -6.65 -5.82
CA THR A 9 9.44 -5.53 -4.92
C THR A 9 8.28 -4.57 -4.73
N TYR A 10 8.39 -3.66 -3.75
CA TYR A 10 7.37 -2.66 -3.43
C TYR A 10 6.97 -1.80 -4.64
N CYS A 11 7.94 -1.19 -5.32
CA CYS A 11 7.66 -0.35 -6.50
C CYS A 11 7.04 -1.15 -7.65
N GLU A 12 7.46 -2.40 -7.83
CA GLU A 12 6.88 -3.26 -8.86
C GLU A 12 5.43 -3.63 -8.56
N ALA A 13 5.07 -3.85 -7.30
CA ALA A 13 3.69 -4.07 -6.90
C ALA A 13 2.80 -2.86 -7.28
N HIS A 14 3.28 -1.63 -7.06
CA HIS A 14 2.57 -0.41 -7.47
C HIS A 14 2.37 -0.36 -8.99
N ARG A 15 3.45 -0.61 -9.74
CA ARG A 15 3.43 -0.66 -11.21
C ARG A 15 2.47 -1.72 -11.73
N ILE A 16 2.41 -2.90 -11.11
CA ILE A 16 1.49 -3.97 -11.50
C ILE A 16 0.05 -3.52 -11.30
N CYS A 17 -0.29 -2.91 -10.15
CA CYS A 17 -1.65 -2.42 -9.95
C CYS A 17 -2.03 -1.36 -11.00
N GLU A 18 -1.16 -0.40 -11.30
CA GLU A 18 -1.40 0.59 -12.35
C GLU A 18 -1.63 -0.06 -13.73
N GLN A 19 -0.78 -1.03 -14.12
CA GLN A 19 -0.90 -1.74 -15.38
C GLN A 19 -2.19 -2.55 -15.47
N GLU A 20 -2.53 -3.28 -14.41
CA GLU A 20 -3.76 -4.07 -14.36
C GLU A 20 -5.01 -3.19 -14.36
N GLY A 21 -4.93 -2.00 -13.76
CA GLY A 21 -5.97 -0.99 -13.87
C GLY A 21 -6.12 -0.50 -15.30
N THR A 22 -5.02 -0.09 -15.92
CA THR A 22 -5.00 0.40 -17.31
C THR A 22 -5.62 -0.62 -18.27
N LYS A 23 -5.24 -1.90 -18.16
CA LYS A 23 -5.80 -3.00 -18.97
C LYS A 23 -7.32 -3.14 -18.83
N ARG A 24 -7.87 -2.78 -17.67
CA ARG A 24 -9.30 -2.92 -17.35
C ARG A 24 -10.08 -1.62 -17.51
N GLY A 25 -9.43 -0.51 -17.90
CA GLY A 25 -10.04 0.81 -17.90
C GLY A 25 -10.40 1.31 -16.49
N LEU A 26 -9.71 0.81 -15.46
CA LEU A 26 -9.92 1.14 -14.06
C LEU A 26 -8.68 1.83 -13.48
N ARG A 27 -8.84 2.60 -12.40
CA ARG A 27 -7.71 3.02 -11.57
C ARG A 27 -7.55 2.02 -10.43
N LEU A 28 -6.46 1.27 -10.42
CA LEU A 28 -6.12 0.36 -9.33
C LEU A 28 -4.87 0.85 -8.59
N PHE A 29 -4.75 0.52 -7.31
CA PHE A 29 -3.64 0.89 -6.43
C PHE A 29 -3.45 -0.17 -5.33
N ILE A 30 -2.29 -0.23 -4.68
CA ILE A 30 -2.11 -1.07 -3.49
C ILE A 30 -2.90 -0.45 -2.33
N PRO A 31 -3.70 -1.21 -1.56
CA PRO A 31 -4.48 -0.65 -0.46
C PRO A 31 -3.63 -0.35 0.78
N GLY A 32 -3.91 0.79 1.41
CA GLY A 32 -3.39 1.19 2.72
C GLY A 32 -4.52 1.37 3.72
N TYR A 33 -5.43 2.31 3.46
CA TYR A 33 -6.57 2.62 4.34
C TYR A 33 -7.46 1.39 4.58
N HIS A 34 -7.61 0.53 3.56
CA HIS A 34 -8.33 -0.74 3.63
C HIS A 34 -7.41 -1.96 3.77
N ALA A 35 -6.15 -1.78 4.16
CA ALA A 35 -5.19 -2.87 4.22
C ALA A 35 -5.60 -3.99 5.19
N GLN A 36 -6.38 -3.70 6.25
CA GLN A 36 -6.88 -4.78 7.12
C GLN A 36 -7.79 -5.77 6.36
N LYS A 37 -8.55 -5.29 5.37
CA LYS A 37 -9.47 -6.11 4.58
C LYS A 37 -8.75 -7.08 3.64
N ILE A 38 -7.47 -6.84 3.32
CA ILE A 38 -6.74 -7.73 2.41
C ILE A 38 -6.32 -9.05 3.06
N THR A 39 -6.28 -9.13 4.39
CA THR A 39 -5.87 -10.34 5.12
C THR A 39 -6.73 -11.57 4.83
N SER A 40 -7.99 -11.39 4.43
CA SER A 40 -8.88 -12.48 4.01
C SER A 40 -8.59 -13.01 2.61
N LEU A 41 -7.72 -12.35 1.84
CA LEU A 41 -7.44 -12.66 0.43
C LEU A 41 -6.17 -13.51 0.23
N PHE A 42 -5.40 -13.77 1.30
CA PHE A 42 -4.14 -14.52 1.23
C PHE A 42 -3.95 -15.48 2.41
N SER A 43 -3.04 -16.45 2.25
CA SER A 43 -2.75 -17.46 3.26
C SER A 43 -1.65 -16.98 4.22
N TYR A 44 -1.41 -17.74 5.28
CA TYR A 44 -0.35 -17.44 6.25
C TYR A 44 1.09 -17.58 5.70
N LEU A 45 1.24 -18.07 4.46
CA LEU A 45 2.54 -18.21 3.78
C LEU A 45 2.82 -17.06 2.80
N THR A 46 1.96 -16.04 2.78
CA THR A 46 2.04 -14.96 1.79
C THR A 46 2.58 -13.67 2.40
N ASN A 47 3.44 -13.00 1.64
CA ASN A 47 3.92 -11.65 1.88
C ASN A 47 3.17 -10.68 0.95
N VAL A 48 2.54 -9.64 1.50
CA VAL A 48 1.77 -8.66 0.71
C VAL A 48 2.01 -7.25 1.22
N TYR A 49 2.54 -6.38 0.35
CA TYR A 49 2.69 -4.97 0.67
C TYR A 49 1.35 -4.27 0.83
N THR A 50 1.33 -3.27 1.71
CA THR A 50 0.27 -2.25 1.79
C THR A 50 0.78 -0.95 1.16
N SER A 51 -0.03 0.10 1.09
CA SER A 51 0.47 1.43 0.70
C SER A 51 0.97 2.28 1.87
N TYR A 52 0.97 1.74 3.10
CA TYR A 52 1.49 2.45 4.25
C TYR A 52 3.01 2.63 4.12
N SER A 53 3.47 3.86 4.31
CA SER A 53 4.89 4.22 4.21
C SER A 53 5.26 5.31 5.21
N GLU A 54 6.48 5.21 5.73
CA GLU A 54 7.13 6.22 6.56
C GLU A 54 8.14 7.08 5.76
N THR A 55 8.24 6.91 4.43
CA THR A 55 9.29 7.54 3.60
C THR A 55 9.35 9.06 3.63
N LEU A 56 8.27 9.74 4.01
CA LEU A 56 8.21 11.19 4.14
C LEU A 56 8.04 11.64 5.60
N ASN A 57 8.37 10.76 6.55
CA ASN A 57 8.22 11.08 7.96
C ASN A 57 9.28 12.08 8.43
N ARG A 58 8.84 12.98 9.30
CA ARG A 58 9.64 13.99 9.99
C ARG A 58 9.59 13.83 11.51
N SER A 59 8.90 12.79 11.99
CA SER A 59 8.77 12.43 13.40
C SER A 59 9.94 11.55 13.84
N ASN A 60 10.32 11.65 15.11
CA ASN A 60 11.24 10.72 15.76
C ASN A 60 10.50 9.57 16.48
N ASP A 61 9.17 9.62 16.51
CA ASP A 61 8.31 8.55 17.01
C ASP A 61 7.94 7.61 15.87
N LEU A 62 8.36 6.35 15.97
CA LEU A 62 8.13 5.31 14.97
C LEU A 62 6.66 5.00 14.70
N ARG A 63 5.75 5.33 15.63
CA ARG A 63 4.30 5.13 15.44
C ARG A 63 3.64 6.28 14.68
N ALA A 64 4.27 7.46 14.67
CA ALA A 64 3.73 8.65 14.03
C ALA A 64 4.33 8.86 12.64
N GLY A 65 3.56 9.51 11.77
CA GLY A 65 4.04 9.96 10.46
C GLY A 65 3.89 8.96 9.32
N TRP A 66 3.23 7.81 9.57
CA TRP A 66 2.86 6.89 8.51
C TRP A 66 1.80 7.51 7.62
N ARG A 67 1.96 7.36 6.31
CA ARG A 67 1.05 7.86 5.28
C ARG A 67 0.52 6.71 4.44
N VAL A 68 -0.64 6.89 3.82
CA VAL A 68 -1.20 5.96 2.83
C VAL A 68 -1.04 6.50 1.42
N GLY A 69 -0.75 5.60 0.47
CA GLY A 69 -0.73 5.89 -0.96
C GLY A 69 -2.12 5.89 -1.61
N ASP A 70 -3.19 5.81 -0.82
CA ASP A 70 -4.55 5.62 -1.29
C ASP A 70 -5.09 6.90 -1.93
N PRO A 71 -5.64 6.86 -3.16
CA PRO A 71 -6.22 8.03 -3.80
C PRO A 71 -7.27 8.71 -2.91
N GLY A 72 -7.00 9.98 -2.56
CA GLY A 72 -7.91 10.79 -1.77
C GLY A 72 -7.75 10.68 -0.25
N HIS A 73 -6.67 10.04 0.22
CA HIS A 73 -6.24 9.99 1.61
C HIS A 73 -4.85 10.63 1.80
N ASP A 74 -4.50 11.61 0.95
CA ASP A 74 -3.22 12.33 0.95
C ASP A 74 -2.92 13.08 2.26
N LYS A 75 -3.99 13.42 3.00
CA LYS A 75 -3.91 14.08 4.31
C LYS A 75 -3.89 13.10 5.49
N CYS A 76 -4.01 11.79 5.25
CA CYS A 76 -3.98 10.79 6.30
C CYS A 76 -2.52 10.56 6.74
N VAL A 77 -2.20 11.08 7.92
CA VAL A 77 -0.91 10.91 8.59
C VAL A 77 -1.18 10.42 10.01
N THR A 78 -0.56 9.32 10.42
CA THR A 78 -0.76 8.79 11.78
C THR A 78 -0.13 9.70 12.83
N THR A 79 -0.76 9.80 14.00
CA THR A 79 -0.14 10.37 15.19
C THR A 79 0.44 9.25 16.06
N ARG A 80 1.13 9.60 17.14
CA ARG A 80 1.67 8.64 18.11
C ARG A 80 0.56 7.78 18.74
N GLU A 81 -0.60 8.38 18.97
CA GLU A 81 -1.77 7.78 19.61
C GLU A 81 -2.65 7.00 18.62
N ASP A 82 -2.32 7.03 17.33
CA ASP A 82 -3.08 6.35 16.29
C ASP A 82 -2.93 4.83 16.40
N THR A 83 -4.04 4.14 16.65
CA THR A 83 -4.11 2.66 16.73
C THR A 83 -4.79 2.03 15.52
N THR A 84 -5.02 2.78 14.44
CA THR A 84 -5.71 2.27 13.24
C THR A 84 -4.86 1.27 12.47
N ILE A 85 -3.53 1.38 12.56
CA ILE A 85 -2.59 0.42 11.99
C ILE A 85 -2.34 -0.70 13.03
N PRO A 86 -2.78 -1.94 12.76
CA PRO A 86 -2.71 -3.05 13.71
C PRO A 86 -1.34 -3.73 13.63
N TRP A 87 -0.30 -3.01 14.03
CA TRP A 87 1.06 -3.52 14.07
C TRP A 87 1.17 -4.82 14.86
N HIS A 88 2.01 -5.74 14.38
CA HIS A 88 2.44 -6.89 15.16
C HIS A 88 3.11 -6.43 16.47
N VAL A 89 3.07 -7.26 17.51
CA VAL A 89 3.72 -6.99 18.79
C VAL A 89 5.19 -6.63 18.57
N GLY A 90 5.63 -5.53 19.19
CA GLY A 90 6.99 -5.01 19.06
C GLY A 90 7.27 -4.18 17.80
N ARG A 91 6.25 -3.92 16.97
CA ARG A 91 6.33 -3.07 15.76
C ARG A 91 5.54 -1.77 15.93
N PRO A 92 5.84 -0.70 15.18
CA PRO A 92 6.99 -0.55 14.29
C PRO A 92 8.31 -0.36 15.05
N ASN A 93 9.44 -0.77 14.46
CA ASN A 93 10.77 -0.72 15.12
C ASN A 93 11.95 -0.39 14.18
N ASN A 94 11.73 -0.10 12.90
CA ASN A 94 12.77 0.28 11.95
C ASN A 94 12.91 1.80 11.81
N PHE A 95 14.14 2.29 11.75
CA PHE A 95 14.47 3.72 11.64
C PHE A 95 14.81 4.18 10.20
N GLY A 96 14.47 3.38 9.18
CA GLY A 96 15.00 3.53 7.81
C GLY A 96 13.96 3.84 6.74
N GLN A 97 12.97 4.69 7.01
CA GLN A 97 11.87 4.96 6.07
C GLN A 97 11.12 3.69 5.62
N PRO A 98 10.66 2.85 6.55
CA PRO A 98 10.03 1.57 6.25
C PRO A 98 8.67 1.70 5.55
N PHE A 99 8.23 0.57 5.01
CA PHE A 99 6.91 0.34 4.44
C PHE A 99 6.19 -0.72 5.27
N ALA A 100 4.85 -0.67 5.30
CA ALA A 100 4.09 -1.72 5.98
C ALA A 100 3.76 -2.87 5.03
N LEU A 101 4.01 -4.08 5.53
CA LEU A 101 3.91 -5.34 4.82
C LEU A 101 3.17 -6.35 5.72
N TYR A 102 2.23 -7.09 5.14
CA TYR A 102 1.74 -8.28 5.80
C TYR A 102 2.68 -9.46 5.54
N THR A 103 3.14 -10.10 6.61
CA THR A 103 3.80 -11.41 6.60
C THR A 103 2.97 -12.34 7.46
N GLY A 104 2.45 -13.42 6.87
CA GLY A 104 1.61 -14.37 7.60
C GLY A 104 0.38 -13.74 8.26
N ARG A 105 -0.24 -12.76 7.59
CA ARG A 105 -1.39 -11.95 8.06
C ARG A 105 -1.12 -11.04 9.25
N HIS A 106 0.13 -10.92 9.69
CA HIS A 106 0.55 -9.94 10.68
C HIS A 106 1.25 -8.78 9.98
N LEU A 107 1.00 -7.56 10.46
CA LEU A 107 1.54 -6.35 9.84
C LEU A 107 2.85 -5.94 10.48
N PHE A 108 3.88 -5.81 9.66
CA PHE A 108 5.23 -5.42 10.04
C PHE A 108 5.66 -4.19 9.25
N ASP A 109 6.54 -3.39 9.84
CA ASP A 109 7.33 -2.40 9.13
C ASP A 109 8.63 -3.07 8.65
N ASP A 110 9.00 -2.83 7.40
CA ASP A 110 10.25 -3.34 6.86
C ASP A 110 10.82 -2.41 5.79
N LEU A 111 12.12 -2.53 5.53
CA LEU A 111 12.78 -1.82 4.46
C LEU A 111 12.45 -2.48 3.12
N GLN A 112 12.30 -1.67 2.07
CA GLN A 112 12.00 -2.16 0.72
C GLN A 112 12.99 -3.21 0.20
N SER A 113 14.25 -3.16 0.65
CA SER A 113 15.31 -4.08 0.23
C SER A 113 15.28 -5.45 0.91
N ASN A 114 14.53 -5.61 2.00
CA ASN A 114 14.69 -6.78 2.87
C ASN A 114 13.83 -7.96 2.46
N ILE A 115 12.67 -7.69 1.89
CA ILE A 115 11.64 -8.72 1.67
C ILE A 115 10.82 -8.40 0.43
N SER A 116 10.69 -9.38 -0.46
CA SER A 116 9.78 -9.34 -1.59
C SER A 116 8.38 -9.79 -1.17
N ALA A 117 7.35 -9.19 -1.78
CA ALA A 117 6.01 -9.73 -1.72
C ALA A 117 5.93 -11.00 -2.57
N THR A 118 5.10 -11.96 -2.16
CA THR A 118 4.81 -13.18 -2.94
C THR A 118 3.48 -13.06 -3.72
N SER A 119 2.67 -12.08 -3.35
CA SER A 119 1.43 -11.73 -4.05
C SER A 119 1.21 -10.21 -4.02
N VAL A 120 0.57 -9.70 -5.06
CA VAL A 120 0.13 -8.31 -5.16
C VAL A 120 -1.38 -8.25 -4.98
N ILE A 121 -1.85 -7.35 -4.13
CA ILE A 121 -3.27 -7.06 -3.98
C ILE A 121 -3.53 -5.62 -4.40
N CYS A 122 -4.46 -5.45 -5.32
CA CYS A 122 -4.86 -4.14 -5.81
C CYS A 122 -6.32 -3.85 -5.46
N GLU A 123 -6.59 -2.61 -5.06
CA GLU A 123 -7.92 -2.07 -4.82
C GLU A 123 -8.36 -1.18 -5.98
N VAL A 124 -9.66 -1.17 -6.27
CA VAL A 124 -10.26 -0.28 -7.27
C VAL A 124 -10.52 1.07 -6.63
N CYS A 125 -10.11 2.15 -7.29
CA CYS A 125 -10.49 3.49 -6.87
C CYS A 125 -11.95 3.76 -7.23
N HIS A 126 -12.81 3.88 -6.22
CA HIS A 126 -14.24 4.19 -6.38
C HIS A 126 -14.53 5.69 -6.46
N ARG A 127 -13.56 6.57 -6.19
CA ARG A 127 -13.78 8.02 -6.29
C ARG A 127 -13.90 8.43 -7.76
N THR A 128 -15.07 8.95 -8.11
CA THR A 128 -15.27 9.70 -9.34
C THR A 128 -14.39 10.95 -9.28
N ILE A 129 -13.33 10.97 -10.09
CA ILE A 129 -12.70 12.25 -10.46
C ILE A 129 -13.80 12.99 -11.24
N GLY A 130 -14.18 14.19 -10.79
CA GLY A 130 -15.38 14.89 -11.24
C GLY A 130 -15.58 14.84 -12.77
N GLY A 131 -16.78 14.41 -13.19
CA GLY A 131 -17.25 14.49 -14.56
C GLY A 131 -16.94 13.29 -15.45
N ASN A 132 -17.93 12.41 -15.58
CA ASN A 132 -18.07 11.36 -16.61
C ASN A 132 -17.14 10.13 -16.54
N ARG A 133 -17.73 8.99 -16.89
CA ARG A 133 -17.20 7.61 -16.77
C ARG A 133 -15.68 7.48 -16.95
N ASN A 134 -15.07 6.81 -15.98
CA ASN A 134 -13.69 6.35 -15.90
C ASN A 134 -13.09 5.97 -17.26
N THR A 135 -12.33 6.90 -17.84
CA THR A 135 -11.22 6.57 -18.73
C THR A 135 -9.96 7.04 -18.03
N PHE A 136 -9.13 6.09 -17.58
CA PHE A 136 -7.80 6.38 -17.06
C PHE A 136 -6.97 6.95 -18.23
N ARG A 137 -6.82 8.27 -18.28
CA ARG A 137 -5.94 8.93 -19.24
C ARG A 137 -4.53 8.96 -18.66
N ARG A 138 -3.62 8.27 -19.34
CA ARG A 138 -2.17 8.32 -19.11
C ARG A 138 -1.71 9.78 -19.17
N ILE A 139 -1.19 10.32 -18.07
CA ILE A 139 -0.48 11.60 -18.14
C ILE A 139 0.84 11.29 -18.83
N GLY A 140 1.01 11.83 -20.04
CA GLY A 140 2.23 11.68 -20.82
C GLY A 140 3.42 12.25 -20.05
N HIS A 141 4.55 11.55 -20.14
CA HIS A 141 5.85 12.05 -19.70
C HIS A 141 6.05 13.46 -20.27
N ILE A 142 6.35 14.41 -19.39
CA ILE A 142 6.96 15.67 -19.78
C ILE A 142 8.44 15.35 -19.99
N ASN A 143 8.93 15.74 -21.17
CA ASN A 143 10.22 15.44 -21.81
C ASN A 143 11.42 15.27 -20.89
#